data_AF-A0A7Z9W6W4-F1
#
_entry.id   AF-A0A7Z9W6W4-F1
#
_cell.length_a   1.000
_cell.length_b   1.000
_cell.length_c   1.000
_cell.angle_alpha   90.00
_cell.angle_beta   90.00
_cell.angle_gamma   90.00
#
_symmetry.space_group_name_H-M   'P 1'
#
loop_
_entity.id
_entity.type
_entity.pdbx_description
1 polymer ?
#
loop_
_entity_poly.entity_id
_entity_poly.type
_entity_poly.pdbx_seq_one_letter_code
_entity_poly.pdbx_strand_id
1 'polypeptide(L)'
;MLFIAAYGSAQNLKIDHMNGVYDLDNDDLVEFLTVEEGQGAGGLVVRVAYYEIDELGFPQLLWNLDAPQDIDGSIVNGVLADLDGSGVPGIVVAANIRSEQDPEILLATLYLFDRVEGEFSEQPSLTLSLADAQNLFNINNIDVIDIEGDGKEELALGLRGPEATVTVLRLGEIEGNRQFQELWSFALPDFSTSSGALHVAGLDYDRDGQSDLLAFSPERNILRIQSFVNRSGQLTPGPSLLHRVPGMSDPLSRALLKLDW
;
A
#
# COMPACT_ATOMS: atom_id res chain seq x y z
N MET A 1 28.86 -36.62 -4.74
CA MET A 1 27.50 -36.06 -4.65
C MET A 1 27.48 -35.19 -3.40
N LEU A 2 27.32 -33.87 -3.55
CA LEU A 2 27.41 -32.92 -2.44
C LEU A 2 26.02 -32.33 -2.22
N PHE A 3 25.39 -32.63 -1.08
CA PHE A 3 24.19 -31.93 -0.66
C PHE A 3 24.59 -30.58 -0.09
N ILE A 4 24.20 -29.50 -0.76
CA ILE A 4 24.20 -28.16 -0.16
C ILE A 4 22.92 -28.08 0.66
N ALA A 5 23.04 -28.16 1.98
CA ALA A 5 21.94 -27.84 2.86
C ALA A 5 21.75 -26.31 2.88
N ALA A 6 20.65 -25.84 2.30
CA ALA A 6 20.25 -24.44 2.43
C ALA A 6 19.87 -24.18 3.90
N TYR A 7 20.72 -23.47 4.63
CA TYR A 7 20.39 -22.96 5.96
C TYR A 7 19.47 -21.75 5.81
N GLY A 8 18.17 -22.01 5.68
CA GLY A 8 17.15 -20.97 5.84
C GLY A 8 17.22 -20.43 7.27
N SER A 9 17.71 -19.20 7.43
CA SER A 9 17.62 -18.50 8.71
C SER A 9 16.16 -18.07 8.90
N ALA A 10 15.46 -18.69 9.85
CA ALA A 10 14.14 -18.24 10.26
C ALA A 10 14.23 -16.77 10.70
N GLN A 11 13.70 -15.87 9.88
CA GLN A 11 13.66 -14.45 10.20
C GLN A 11 12.60 -14.25 11.29
N ASN A 12 12.99 -13.64 12.41
CA ASN A 12 12.05 -13.34 13.49
C ASN A 12 11.31 -12.02 13.18
N LEU A 13 10.56 -12.04 12.07
CA LEU A 13 9.68 -10.95 11.67
C LEU A 13 8.44 -10.91 12.56
N LYS A 14 7.80 -9.75 12.59
CA LYS A 14 6.53 -9.50 13.27
C LYS A 14 5.58 -8.87 12.25
N ILE A 15 4.41 -9.47 12.07
CA ILE A 15 3.26 -8.85 11.41
C ILE A 15 3.01 -7.47 12.05
N ASP A 16 3.08 -6.41 11.25
CA ASP A 16 2.67 -5.05 11.62
C ASP A 16 1.15 -4.91 11.51
N HIS A 17 0.61 -5.42 10.40
CA HIS A 17 -0.74 -5.21 9.88
C HIS A 17 -1.12 -6.45 9.04
N MET A 18 -2.37 -6.91 9.16
CA MET A 18 -2.97 -7.92 8.27
C MET A 18 -4.08 -7.31 7.38
N ASN A 19 -4.11 -7.72 6.11
CA ASN A 19 -5.16 -7.42 5.12
C ASN A 19 -5.86 -8.75 4.77
N GLY A 20 -7.13 -8.86 5.15
CA GLY A 20 -7.87 -10.13 5.14
C GLY A 20 -9.05 -10.12 6.12
N VAL A 21 -9.81 -11.21 6.24
CA VAL A 21 -9.63 -12.54 5.63
C VAL A 21 -10.47 -12.74 4.37
N TYR A 22 -10.00 -13.60 3.47
CA TYR A 22 -10.61 -13.94 2.19
C TYR A 22 -10.72 -15.46 1.98
N ASP A 23 -11.43 -15.84 0.92
CA ASP A 23 -11.44 -17.16 0.26
C ASP A 23 -11.38 -16.84 -1.26
N LEU A 24 -10.20 -16.93 -1.85
CA LEU A 24 -9.84 -16.36 -3.17
C LEU A 24 -9.80 -17.38 -4.31
N ASP A 25 -9.90 -18.67 -4.02
CA ASP A 25 -10.09 -19.74 -5.02
C ASP A 25 -11.30 -20.65 -4.75
N ASN A 26 -12.08 -20.37 -3.70
CA ASN A 26 -13.36 -20.98 -3.39
C ASN A 26 -13.21 -22.46 -2.96
N ASP A 27 -12.34 -22.74 -1.98
CA ASP A 27 -12.12 -24.09 -1.43
C ASP A 27 -12.58 -24.29 0.04
N ASP A 28 -13.19 -23.25 0.65
CA ASP A 28 -13.60 -23.14 2.06
C ASP A 28 -12.43 -22.98 3.08
N LEU A 29 -11.18 -22.78 2.66
CA LEU A 29 -10.08 -22.32 3.53
C LEU A 29 -10.11 -20.78 3.73
N VAL A 30 -9.01 -20.20 4.24
CA VAL A 30 -8.91 -18.79 4.61
C VAL A 30 -7.53 -18.22 4.26
N GLU A 31 -7.48 -17.19 3.43
CA GLU A 31 -6.25 -16.51 3.03
C GLU A 31 -6.20 -15.06 3.49
N PHE A 32 -4.97 -14.55 3.62
CA PHE A 32 -4.70 -13.19 4.03
C PHE A 32 -3.31 -12.73 3.58
N LEU A 33 -3.17 -11.43 3.39
CA LEU A 33 -1.91 -10.76 3.12
C LEU A 33 -1.41 -10.07 4.40
N THR A 34 -0.09 -10.06 4.64
CA THR A 34 0.52 -9.37 5.79
C THR A 34 1.65 -8.47 5.35
N VAL A 35 1.83 -7.35 6.06
CA VAL A 35 3.12 -6.66 6.13
C VAL A 35 3.82 -7.12 7.40
N GLU A 36 5.04 -7.65 7.29
CA GLU A 36 5.88 -8.03 8.42
C GLU A 36 7.16 -7.19 8.47
N GLU A 37 7.64 -6.85 9.66
CA GLU A 37 8.95 -6.20 9.86
C GLU A 37 9.81 -6.91 10.91
N GLY A 38 11.13 -6.83 10.77
CA GLY A 38 12.06 -7.39 11.74
C GLY A 38 13.52 -7.00 11.51
N GLN A 39 14.45 -7.70 12.16
CA GLN A 39 15.88 -7.46 12.01
C GLN A 39 16.56 -8.69 11.40
N GLY A 40 17.01 -8.54 10.16
CA GLY A 40 17.81 -9.52 9.44
C GLY A 40 19.32 -9.24 9.56
N ALA A 41 20.13 -10.05 8.89
CA ALA A 41 21.60 -9.92 8.93
C ALA A 41 22.14 -8.62 8.30
N GLY A 42 21.33 -7.91 7.50
CA GLY A 42 21.66 -6.63 6.87
C GLY A 42 21.05 -5.38 7.53
N GLY A 43 20.17 -5.52 8.51
CA GLY A 43 19.41 -4.41 9.12
C GLY A 43 17.92 -4.69 9.22
N LEU A 44 17.09 -3.65 9.03
CA LEU A 44 15.64 -3.81 8.88
C LEU A 44 15.31 -4.67 7.67
N VAL A 45 14.39 -5.62 7.86
CA VAL A 45 13.72 -6.34 6.76
C VAL A 45 12.24 -6.00 6.85
N VAL A 46 11.62 -5.73 5.70
CA VAL A 46 10.17 -5.61 5.54
C VAL A 46 9.72 -6.60 4.48
N ARG A 47 8.69 -7.37 4.79
CA ARG A 47 8.12 -8.43 3.96
C ARG A 47 6.67 -8.11 3.66
N VAL A 48 6.25 -8.34 2.41
CA VAL A 48 4.84 -8.66 2.13
C VAL A 48 4.75 -10.16 1.92
N ALA A 49 3.77 -10.80 2.55
CA ALA A 49 3.58 -12.24 2.47
C ALA A 49 2.08 -12.58 2.36
N TYR A 50 1.79 -13.60 1.57
CA TYR A 50 0.47 -14.17 1.35
C TYR A 50 0.41 -15.56 1.98
N TYR A 51 -0.59 -15.77 2.82
CA TYR A 51 -0.77 -16.97 3.62
C TYR A 51 -2.17 -17.57 3.42
N GLU A 52 -2.25 -18.88 3.52
CA GLU A 52 -3.47 -19.69 3.57
C GLU A 52 -3.50 -20.46 4.90
N ILE A 53 -4.67 -20.61 5.54
CA ILE A 53 -4.82 -21.39 6.77
C ILE A 53 -5.25 -22.82 6.41
N ASP A 54 -4.39 -23.80 6.71
CA ASP A 54 -4.67 -25.20 6.40
C ASP A 54 -5.82 -25.83 7.22
N GLU A 55 -6.26 -27.04 6.83
CA GLU A 55 -7.28 -27.85 7.53
C GLU A 55 -7.05 -28.01 9.05
N LEU A 56 -5.82 -27.80 9.54
CA LEU A 56 -5.42 -27.95 10.94
C LEU A 56 -5.33 -26.60 11.69
N GLY A 57 -5.53 -25.48 11.00
CA GLY A 57 -5.49 -24.13 11.55
C GLY A 57 -4.11 -23.47 11.57
N PHE A 58 -3.16 -23.92 10.74
CA PHE A 58 -1.83 -23.31 10.64
C PHE A 58 -1.66 -22.48 9.36
N PRO A 59 -1.10 -21.25 9.44
CA PRO A 59 -0.83 -20.44 8.26
C PRO A 59 0.38 -21.00 7.48
N GLN A 60 0.14 -21.33 6.22
CA GLN A 60 1.13 -21.77 5.24
C GLN A 60 1.55 -20.59 4.37
N LEU A 61 2.86 -20.37 4.23
CA LEU A 61 3.40 -19.29 3.41
C LEU A 61 3.42 -19.70 1.94
N LEU A 62 2.59 -19.07 1.11
CA LEU A 62 2.45 -19.39 -0.31
C LEU A 62 3.27 -18.45 -1.22
N TRP A 63 3.29 -17.15 -0.92
CA TRP A 63 4.04 -16.15 -1.69
C TRP A 63 4.62 -15.06 -0.78
N ASN A 64 5.76 -14.47 -1.15
CA ASN A 64 6.35 -13.33 -0.44
C ASN A 64 7.28 -12.48 -1.32
N LEU A 65 7.52 -11.24 -0.89
CA LEU A 65 8.54 -10.33 -1.41
C LEU A 65 9.24 -9.62 -0.24
N ASP A 66 10.57 -9.71 -0.16
CA ASP A 66 11.40 -9.15 0.91
C ASP A 66 12.20 -7.91 0.46
N ALA A 67 12.06 -6.80 1.18
CA ALA A 67 13.04 -5.71 1.15
C ALA A 67 14.01 -5.84 2.34
N PRO A 68 15.34 -5.73 2.15
CA PRO A 68 16.05 -5.33 0.93
C PRO A 68 16.59 -6.51 0.10
N GLN A 69 16.01 -7.71 0.19
CA GLN A 69 16.56 -8.91 -0.46
C GLN A 69 16.24 -8.96 -1.96
N ASP A 70 14.98 -8.78 -2.30
CA ASP A 70 14.42 -8.94 -3.65
C ASP A 70 14.26 -7.58 -4.35
N ILE A 71 14.12 -6.51 -3.56
CA ILE A 71 14.09 -5.10 -4.00
C ILE A 71 14.99 -4.23 -3.11
N ASP A 72 15.90 -3.41 -3.68
CA ASP A 72 16.69 -2.43 -2.88
C ASP A 72 15.83 -1.20 -2.57
N GLY A 73 15.29 -1.15 -1.35
CA GLY A 73 14.44 -0.07 -0.89
C GLY A 73 13.78 -0.41 0.44
N SER A 74 12.58 0.13 0.64
CA SER A 74 11.64 -0.31 1.67
C SER A 74 10.28 -0.54 1.04
N ILE A 75 9.64 -1.66 1.37
CA ILE A 75 8.19 -1.79 1.17
C ILE A 75 7.49 -0.79 2.10
N VAL A 76 6.33 -0.31 1.66
CA VAL A 76 5.42 0.59 2.38
C VAL A 76 4.15 -0.16 2.79
N ASN A 77 3.55 -0.91 1.86
CA ASN A 77 2.42 -1.80 2.12
C ASN A 77 2.29 -2.85 1.00
N GLY A 78 1.54 -3.92 1.25
CA GLY A 78 0.97 -4.78 0.23
C GLY A 78 -0.55 -4.76 0.32
N VAL A 79 -1.25 -4.77 -0.81
CA VAL A 79 -2.72 -4.87 -0.88
C VAL A 79 -3.14 -5.87 -1.96
N LEU A 80 -4.29 -6.52 -1.77
CA LEU A 80 -4.99 -7.26 -2.82
C LEU A 80 -5.97 -6.31 -3.52
N ALA A 81 -6.04 -6.35 -4.86
CA ALA A 81 -6.96 -5.52 -5.63
C ALA A 81 -7.40 -6.17 -6.96
N ASP A 82 -8.69 -6.16 -7.26
CA ASP A 82 -9.30 -6.58 -8.54
C ASP A 82 -9.29 -5.41 -9.54
N LEU A 83 -8.10 -5.06 -10.00
CA LEU A 83 -7.87 -3.89 -10.84
C LEU A 83 -8.47 -3.99 -12.26
N ASP A 84 -8.90 -5.17 -12.71
CA ASP A 84 -9.54 -5.37 -14.01
C ASP A 84 -10.99 -5.85 -13.97
N GLY A 85 -11.54 -6.11 -12.77
CA GLY A 85 -12.93 -6.52 -12.55
C GLY A 85 -13.20 -7.93 -13.03
N SER A 86 -12.26 -8.84 -12.80
CA SER A 86 -12.33 -10.25 -13.17
C SER A 86 -12.86 -11.16 -12.06
N GLY A 87 -12.95 -10.65 -10.84
CA GLY A 87 -13.22 -11.40 -9.61
C GLY A 87 -11.98 -12.06 -9.00
N VAL A 88 -10.78 -11.78 -9.51
CA VAL A 88 -9.51 -12.39 -9.05
C VAL A 88 -8.47 -11.31 -8.77
N PRO A 89 -8.25 -10.91 -7.51
CA PRO A 89 -7.35 -9.82 -7.18
C PRO A 89 -5.88 -10.17 -7.45
N GLY A 90 -5.12 -9.18 -7.92
CA GLY A 90 -3.65 -9.22 -7.93
C GLY A 90 -3.08 -8.67 -6.62
N ILE A 91 -1.83 -9.03 -6.29
CA ILE A 91 -1.09 -8.37 -5.20
C ILE A 91 -0.42 -7.11 -5.77
N VAL A 92 -0.70 -5.95 -5.17
CA VAL A 92 0.03 -4.71 -5.42
C VAL A 92 0.94 -4.43 -4.22
N VAL A 93 2.25 -4.37 -4.47
CA VAL A 93 3.23 -3.90 -3.49
C VAL A 93 3.60 -2.44 -3.78
N ALA A 94 3.38 -1.57 -2.80
CA ALA A 94 3.85 -0.20 -2.81
C ALA A 94 5.19 -0.11 -2.09
N ALA A 95 6.21 0.45 -2.75
CA ALA A 95 7.57 0.53 -2.22
C ALA A 95 8.25 1.87 -2.54
N ASN A 96 9.27 2.21 -1.75
CA ASN A 96 10.19 3.31 -1.99
C ASN A 96 11.56 2.74 -2.33
N ILE A 97 11.91 2.75 -3.62
CA ILE A 97 13.03 2.00 -4.22
C ILE A 97 14.23 2.90 -4.46
N ARG A 98 15.43 2.40 -4.19
CA ARG A 98 16.66 3.17 -4.40
C ARG A 98 16.93 3.43 -5.87
N SER A 99 17.23 4.68 -6.21
CA SER A 99 17.65 5.03 -7.57
C SER A 99 19.06 4.48 -7.86
N GLU A 100 19.21 3.74 -8.96
CA GLU A 100 20.53 3.32 -9.49
C GLU A 100 21.44 4.51 -9.83
N GLN A 101 20.84 5.68 -10.10
CA GLN A 101 21.54 6.89 -10.54
C GLN A 101 22.03 7.73 -9.34
N ASP A 102 21.32 7.69 -8.22
CA ASP A 102 21.67 8.37 -6.98
C ASP A 102 21.16 7.56 -5.76
N PRO A 103 22.06 6.84 -5.04
CA PRO A 103 21.72 6.04 -3.87
C PRO A 103 21.07 6.78 -2.69
N GLU A 104 21.14 8.12 -2.64
CA GLU A 104 20.43 8.94 -1.63
C GLU A 104 18.95 9.17 -1.98
N ILE A 105 18.55 8.93 -3.24
CA ILE A 105 17.18 9.07 -3.72
C ILE A 105 16.43 7.74 -3.58
N LEU A 106 15.25 7.82 -2.96
CA LEU A 106 14.20 6.81 -3.08
C LEU A 106 13.13 7.29 -4.07
N LEU A 107 12.53 6.35 -4.78
CA LEU A 107 11.52 6.54 -5.81
C LEU A 107 10.25 5.77 -5.42
N ALA A 108 9.11 6.46 -5.40
CA ALA A 108 7.80 5.83 -5.28
C ALA A 108 7.56 4.86 -6.44
N THR A 109 7.42 3.56 -6.13
CA THR A 109 7.23 2.49 -7.12
C THR A 109 6.08 1.58 -6.71
N LEU A 110 5.23 1.20 -7.67
CA LEU A 110 4.27 0.11 -7.54
C LEU A 110 4.73 -1.11 -8.35
N TYR A 111 4.54 -2.28 -7.77
CA TYR A 111 4.68 -3.59 -8.41
C TYR A 111 3.33 -4.30 -8.38
N LEU A 112 2.87 -4.84 -9.50
CA LEU A 112 1.70 -5.72 -9.59
C LEU A 112 2.19 -7.16 -9.81
N PHE A 113 1.63 -8.11 -9.08
CA PHE A 113 1.82 -9.54 -9.24
C PHE A 113 0.45 -10.19 -9.53
N ASP A 114 0.34 -10.86 -10.67
CA ASP A 114 -0.92 -11.46 -11.13
C ASP A 114 -1.09 -12.85 -10.49
N ARG A 115 -2.33 -13.26 -10.23
CA ARG A 115 -2.65 -14.66 -9.91
C ARG A 115 -2.76 -15.47 -11.21
N VAL A 116 -1.91 -16.48 -11.38
CA VAL A 116 -1.77 -17.28 -12.60
C VAL A 116 -1.79 -18.77 -12.23
N GLU A 117 -2.71 -19.54 -12.82
CA GLU A 117 -2.91 -20.98 -12.56
C GLU A 117 -3.14 -21.37 -11.07
N GLY A 118 -3.43 -20.39 -10.21
CA GLY A 118 -3.70 -20.55 -8.77
C GLY A 118 -2.66 -19.87 -7.87
N GLU A 119 -1.46 -19.56 -8.37
CA GLU A 119 -0.35 -18.99 -7.59
C GLU A 119 -0.12 -17.52 -7.99
N PHE A 120 0.47 -16.70 -7.10
CA PHE A 120 0.92 -15.35 -7.48
C PHE A 120 2.28 -15.39 -8.16
N SER A 121 2.48 -14.57 -9.19
CA SER A 121 3.73 -14.60 -9.98
C SER A 121 4.98 -14.29 -9.14
N GLU A 122 6.09 -15.03 -9.35
CA GLU A 122 7.39 -14.77 -8.69
C GLU A 122 8.01 -13.42 -9.10
N GLN A 123 7.54 -12.83 -10.20
CA GLN A 123 8.04 -11.58 -10.78
C GLN A 123 6.86 -10.66 -11.08
N PRO A 124 7.05 -9.33 -11.02
CA PRO A 124 5.97 -8.38 -11.27
C PRO A 124 5.51 -8.43 -12.73
N SER A 125 4.21 -8.55 -12.95
CA SER A 125 3.56 -8.48 -14.27
C SER A 125 3.62 -7.06 -14.84
N LEU A 126 3.67 -6.06 -13.96
CA LEU A 126 3.74 -4.64 -14.29
C LEU A 126 4.46 -3.89 -13.15
N THR A 127 5.24 -2.87 -13.52
CA THR A 127 5.91 -1.96 -12.58
C THR A 127 5.69 -0.51 -13.02
N LEU A 128 5.39 0.39 -12.07
CA LEU A 128 5.31 1.83 -12.31
C LEU A 128 6.22 2.57 -11.32
N SER A 129 7.18 3.34 -11.83
CA SER A 129 7.82 4.41 -11.05
C SER A 129 6.98 5.68 -11.19
N LEU A 130 6.45 6.17 -10.07
CA LEU A 130 5.71 7.43 -9.95
C LEU A 130 6.65 8.63 -9.78
N ALA A 131 7.88 8.38 -9.33
CA ALA A 131 8.92 9.38 -9.21
C ALA A 131 9.85 9.38 -10.43
N ASP A 132 10.35 10.56 -10.79
CA ASP A 132 11.39 10.76 -11.81
C ASP A 132 12.42 11.79 -11.32
N ALA A 133 13.44 12.09 -12.15
CA ALA A 133 14.52 13.01 -11.79
C ALA A 133 14.09 14.48 -11.58
N GLN A 134 12.81 14.83 -11.78
CA GLN A 134 12.24 16.15 -11.46
C GLN A 134 11.14 16.07 -10.38
N ASN A 135 10.49 14.92 -10.23
CA ASN A 135 9.36 14.67 -9.34
C ASN A 135 9.74 13.60 -8.30
N LEU A 136 10.44 14.01 -7.24
CA LEU A 136 10.85 13.10 -6.16
C LEU A 136 9.74 12.93 -5.12
N PHE A 137 8.96 11.85 -5.27
CA PHE A 137 7.94 11.43 -4.31
C PHE A 137 8.31 10.13 -3.62
N ASN A 138 7.99 10.02 -2.34
CA ASN A 138 7.86 8.75 -1.62
C ASN A 138 6.38 8.44 -1.34
N ILE A 139 6.01 7.16 -1.39
CA ILE A 139 4.72 6.66 -0.91
C ILE A 139 4.76 6.57 0.62
N ASN A 140 3.72 7.06 1.32
CA ASN A 140 3.53 6.82 2.76
C ASN A 140 2.49 5.74 3.04
N ASN A 141 1.45 5.63 2.21
CA ASN A 141 0.56 4.48 2.12
C ASN A 141 -0.10 4.38 0.73
N ILE A 142 -0.73 3.23 0.52
CA ILE A 142 -1.66 2.90 -0.55
C ILE A 142 -2.98 2.48 0.10
N ASP A 143 -4.09 2.66 -0.60
CA ASP A 143 -5.41 2.10 -0.27
C ASP A 143 -6.16 1.69 -1.56
N VAL A 144 -7.15 0.80 -1.43
CA VAL A 144 -7.90 0.20 -2.55
C VAL A 144 -9.35 0.65 -2.49
N ILE A 145 -9.90 1.11 -3.62
CA ILE A 145 -11.22 1.74 -3.71
C ILE A 145 -11.89 1.46 -5.05
N ASP A 146 -13.20 1.27 -5.08
CA ASP A 146 -14.00 1.37 -6.31
C ASP A 146 -14.69 2.75 -6.33
N ILE A 147 -14.23 3.66 -7.19
CA ILE A 147 -14.80 5.02 -7.32
C ILE A 147 -15.97 5.05 -8.32
N GLU A 148 -15.93 4.18 -9.33
CA GLU A 148 -16.86 4.20 -10.47
C GLU A 148 -18.10 3.31 -10.23
N GLY A 149 -18.04 2.42 -9.24
CA GLY A 149 -19.10 1.49 -8.83
C GLY A 149 -19.28 0.31 -9.79
N ASP A 150 -18.26 -0.01 -10.59
CA ASP A 150 -18.32 -1.00 -11.67
C ASP A 150 -17.64 -2.35 -11.34
N GLY A 151 -17.04 -2.46 -10.15
CA GLY A 151 -16.33 -3.65 -9.69
C GLY A 151 -14.87 -3.75 -10.15
N LYS A 152 -14.31 -2.68 -10.73
CA LYS A 152 -12.86 -2.52 -10.94
C LYS A 152 -12.30 -1.64 -9.85
N GLU A 153 -11.17 -2.03 -9.28
CA GLU A 153 -10.59 -1.27 -8.18
C GLU A 153 -9.49 -0.31 -8.67
N GLU A 154 -9.55 0.91 -8.16
CA GLU A 154 -8.51 1.92 -8.19
C GLU A 154 -7.55 1.79 -6.99
N LEU A 155 -6.35 2.34 -7.15
CA LEU A 155 -5.34 2.49 -6.12
C LEU A 155 -5.18 3.98 -5.76
N ALA A 156 -5.48 4.35 -4.52
CA ALA A 156 -5.17 5.68 -3.99
C ALA A 156 -3.82 5.68 -3.26
N LEU A 157 -3.03 6.74 -3.46
CA LEU A 157 -1.67 6.86 -2.91
C LEU A 157 -1.47 8.17 -2.14
N GLY A 158 -0.97 8.07 -0.92
CA GLY A 158 -0.49 9.21 -0.14
C GLY A 158 0.97 9.51 -0.46
N LEU A 159 1.23 10.43 -1.41
CA LEU A 159 2.57 10.76 -1.90
C LEU A 159 3.16 12.00 -1.20
N ARG A 160 4.44 11.96 -0.81
CA ARG A 160 5.13 13.08 -0.16
C ARG A 160 6.46 13.38 -0.86
N GLY A 161 6.52 14.55 -1.48
CA GLY A 161 7.71 15.11 -2.14
C GLY A 161 7.91 16.59 -1.77
N PRO A 162 8.43 17.44 -2.68
CA PRO A 162 8.45 18.90 -2.52
C PRO A 162 7.05 19.50 -2.33
N GLU A 163 6.07 18.89 -2.96
CA GLU A 163 4.64 19.04 -2.68
C GLU A 163 4.10 17.68 -2.19
N ALA A 164 3.12 17.71 -1.28
CA ALA A 164 2.38 16.52 -0.89
C ALA A 164 1.17 16.35 -1.83
N THR A 165 0.89 15.12 -2.26
CA THR A 165 -0.08 14.85 -3.32
C THR A 165 -0.87 13.59 -2.98
N VAL A 166 -2.17 13.58 -3.25
CA VAL A 166 -2.93 12.32 -3.39
C VAL A 166 -3.11 12.03 -4.87
N THR A 167 -2.63 10.86 -5.30
CA THR A 167 -2.80 10.35 -6.67
C THR A 167 -3.70 9.13 -6.64
N VAL A 168 -4.59 9.01 -7.62
CA VAL A 168 -5.45 7.84 -7.84
C VAL A 168 -5.13 7.24 -9.20
N LEU A 169 -4.83 5.95 -9.20
CA LEU A 169 -4.47 5.17 -10.39
C LEU A 169 -5.52 4.10 -10.65
N ARG A 170 -5.82 3.86 -11.93
CA ARG A 170 -6.52 2.65 -12.39
C ARG A 170 -5.56 1.75 -13.16
N LEU A 171 -5.92 0.48 -13.34
CA LEU A 171 -5.35 -0.32 -14.41
C LEU A 171 -6.12 -0.04 -15.72
N GLY A 172 -5.43 -0.15 -16.84
CA GLY A 172 -6.03 0.05 -18.16
C GLY A 172 -5.10 -0.37 -19.28
N GLU A 173 -5.52 -0.17 -20.52
CA GLU A 173 -4.76 -0.54 -21.71
C GLU A 173 -4.48 0.70 -22.58
N ILE A 174 -3.25 0.85 -23.07
CA ILE A 174 -2.89 1.82 -24.11
C ILE A 174 -2.07 1.09 -25.19
N GLU A 175 -2.46 1.24 -26.46
CA GLU A 175 -1.84 0.58 -27.62
C GLU A 175 -1.67 -0.95 -27.48
N GLY A 176 -2.60 -1.63 -26.81
CA GLY A 176 -2.54 -3.09 -26.58
C GLY A 176 -1.72 -3.53 -25.37
N ASN A 177 -1.21 -2.59 -24.57
CA ASN A 177 -0.35 -2.89 -23.41
C ASN A 177 -1.03 -2.45 -22.10
N ARG A 178 -1.18 -3.41 -21.18
CA ARG A 178 -1.74 -3.18 -19.83
C ARG A 178 -0.78 -2.34 -18.99
N GLN A 179 -1.27 -1.26 -18.40
CA GLN A 179 -0.48 -0.30 -17.62
C GLN A 179 -1.34 0.46 -16.61
N PHE A 180 -0.70 0.98 -15.56
CA PHE A 180 -1.33 1.91 -14.63
C PHE A 180 -1.55 3.26 -15.31
N GLN A 181 -2.68 3.90 -15.04
CA GLN A 181 -3.07 5.20 -15.60
C GLN A 181 -3.54 6.12 -14.47
N GLU A 182 -3.09 7.37 -14.46
CA GLU A 182 -3.58 8.37 -13.50
C GLU A 182 -5.01 8.82 -13.87
N LEU A 183 -5.94 8.68 -12.93
CA LEU A 183 -7.28 9.26 -13.02
C LEU A 183 -7.32 10.67 -12.40
N TRP A 184 -6.73 10.81 -11.20
CA TRP A 184 -6.71 12.07 -10.46
C TRP A 184 -5.37 12.27 -9.76
N SER A 185 -4.94 13.53 -9.69
CA SER A 185 -3.79 13.96 -8.90
C SER A 185 -4.12 15.29 -8.23
N PHE A 186 -4.10 15.27 -6.90
CA PHE A 186 -4.52 16.39 -6.05
C PHE A 186 -3.33 16.89 -5.23
N ALA A 187 -2.75 18.01 -5.66
CA ALA A 187 -1.74 18.73 -4.90
C ALA A 187 -2.33 19.28 -3.59
N LEU A 188 -1.58 19.11 -2.49
CA LEU A 188 -1.98 19.48 -1.12
C LEU A 188 -0.90 20.37 -0.46
N PRO A 189 -0.75 21.65 -0.86
CA PRO A 189 0.26 22.57 -0.32
C PRO A 189 0.27 22.66 1.22
N ASP A 190 -0.92 22.63 1.82
CA ASP A 190 -1.13 22.66 3.27
C ASP A 190 -0.57 21.44 4.00
N PHE A 191 -0.44 20.30 3.31
CA PHE A 191 0.14 19.05 3.84
C PHE A 191 1.66 19.00 3.58
N SER A 192 2.18 19.68 2.56
CA SER A 192 3.63 19.79 2.28
C SER A 192 4.42 20.38 3.47
N THR A 193 3.76 21.23 4.27
CA THR A 193 4.35 21.81 5.50
C THR A 193 4.07 21.00 6.78
N SER A 194 3.37 19.86 6.67
CA SER A 194 3.05 18.99 7.80
C SER A 194 4.29 18.29 8.37
N SER A 195 4.29 18.13 9.69
CA SER A 195 5.25 17.29 10.43
C SER A 195 4.88 15.80 10.46
N GLY A 196 3.68 15.43 10.01
CA GLY A 196 3.25 14.05 9.82
C GLY A 196 3.48 13.55 8.39
N ALA A 197 3.30 12.25 8.19
CA ALA A 197 3.10 11.67 6.86
C ALA A 197 1.75 12.11 6.26
N LEU A 198 1.62 12.04 4.94
CA LEU A 198 0.33 12.15 4.25
C LEU A 198 -0.21 10.74 4.04
N HIS A 199 -1.34 10.42 4.66
CA HIS A 199 -2.07 9.20 4.42
C HIS A 199 -3.32 9.46 3.56
N VAL A 200 -3.78 8.44 2.87
CA VAL A 200 -5.05 8.40 2.15
C VAL A 200 -5.89 7.20 2.61
N ALA A 201 -7.22 7.35 2.64
CA ALA A 201 -8.15 6.25 2.91
C ALA A 201 -9.50 6.45 2.19
N GLY A 202 -10.09 5.38 1.67
CA GLY A 202 -11.42 5.34 1.08
C GLY A 202 -12.54 5.09 2.09
N LEU A 203 -13.69 5.75 1.93
CA LEU A 203 -14.92 5.49 2.68
C LEU A 203 -16.12 6.24 2.08
N ASP A 204 -17.34 5.73 2.26
CA ASP A 204 -18.56 6.51 2.08
C ASP A 204 -18.70 7.53 3.25
N TYR A 205 -18.18 8.75 3.07
CA TYR A 205 -18.15 9.77 4.11
C TYR A 205 -19.46 10.56 4.18
N ASP A 206 -20.04 10.94 3.02
CA ASP A 206 -21.26 11.74 2.98
C ASP A 206 -22.58 10.95 2.95
N ARG A 207 -22.48 9.62 2.80
CA ARG A 207 -23.56 8.61 2.88
C ARG A 207 -24.49 8.58 1.68
N ASP A 208 -23.95 8.83 0.50
CA ASP A 208 -24.65 8.61 -0.78
C ASP A 208 -24.45 7.20 -1.38
N GLY A 209 -23.52 6.41 -0.81
CA GLY A 209 -23.28 5.01 -1.16
C GLY A 209 -22.17 4.78 -2.18
N GLN A 210 -21.41 5.82 -2.55
CA GLN A 210 -20.19 5.73 -3.36
C GLN A 210 -18.94 5.86 -2.46
N SER A 211 -17.78 5.43 -2.95
CA SER A 211 -16.50 5.62 -2.25
C SER A 211 -16.02 7.08 -2.36
N ASP A 212 -16.07 7.85 -1.27
CA ASP A 212 -15.29 9.09 -1.13
C ASP A 212 -13.83 8.76 -0.77
N LEU A 213 -12.95 9.77 -0.81
CA LEU A 213 -11.54 9.65 -0.44
C LEU A 213 -11.14 10.70 0.60
N LEU A 214 -10.41 10.33 1.65
CA LEU A 214 -9.85 11.26 2.63
C LEU A 214 -8.33 11.27 2.57
N ALA A 215 -7.73 12.45 2.36
CA ALA A 215 -6.34 12.72 2.72
C ALA A 215 -6.25 13.13 4.20
N PHE A 216 -5.31 12.57 4.97
CA PHE A 216 -5.10 12.98 6.36
C PHE A 216 -3.63 12.98 6.81
N SER A 217 -3.31 13.78 7.83
CA SER A 217 -1.96 13.88 8.40
C SER A 217 -1.97 14.06 9.93
N PRO A 218 -1.38 13.13 10.71
CA PRO A 218 -1.23 13.24 12.16
C PRO A 218 -0.16 14.26 12.59
N GLU A 219 -0.53 15.53 12.72
CA GLU A 219 0.28 16.63 13.24
C GLU A 219 0.27 16.67 14.78
N ARG A 220 0.94 15.69 15.40
CA ARG A 220 1.05 15.47 16.86
C ARG A 220 -0.32 15.24 17.52
N ASN A 221 -1.00 16.32 17.88
CA ASN A 221 -2.32 16.31 18.53
C ASN A 221 -3.40 16.95 17.65
N ILE A 222 -3.06 17.29 16.40
CA ILE A 222 -3.97 17.79 15.37
C ILE A 222 -3.98 16.74 14.27
N LEU A 223 -5.16 16.39 13.78
CA LEU A 223 -5.34 15.63 12.57
C LEU A 223 -5.77 16.63 11.47
N ARG A 224 -4.91 16.85 10.48
CA ARG A 224 -5.31 17.55 9.25
C ARG A 224 -6.06 16.56 8.37
N ILE A 225 -7.17 17.00 7.78
CA ILE A 225 -8.00 16.20 6.88
C ILE A 225 -8.40 17.08 5.67
N GLN A 226 -8.43 16.48 4.49
CA GLN A 226 -9.03 17.02 3.27
C GLN A 226 -9.87 15.89 2.64
N SER A 227 -11.17 16.11 2.48
CA SER A 227 -12.02 15.15 1.78
C SER A 227 -12.02 15.40 0.27
N PHE A 228 -12.15 14.35 -0.53
CA PHE A 228 -12.53 14.40 -1.93
C PHE A 228 -13.83 13.61 -2.06
N VAL A 229 -14.91 14.32 -2.40
CA VAL A 229 -16.25 13.76 -2.42
C VAL A 229 -16.56 13.27 -3.83
N ASN A 230 -17.00 12.03 -3.94
CA ASN A 230 -17.31 11.35 -5.19
C ASN A 230 -18.69 11.79 -5.71
N ARG A 231 -18.77 12.13 -6.99
CA ARG A 231 -20.02 12.48 -7.66
C ARG A 231 -20.13 11.76 -9.00
N SER A 232 -20.52 10.49 -8.92
CA SER A 232 -20.74 9.59 -10.06
C SER A 232 -19.47 9.32 -10.86
N GLY A 233 -18.46 8.73 -10.19
CA GLY A 233 -17.17 8.42 -10.79
C GLY A 233 -16.26 9.65 -10.93
N GLN A 234 -16.44 10.66 -10.07
CA GLN A 234 -15.60 11.86 -10.10
C GLN A 234 -15.33 12.39 -8.69
N LEU A 235 -14.08 12.28 -8.24
CA LEU A 235 -13.61 12.90 -7.00
C LEU A 235 -13.52 14.42 -7.14
N THR A 236 -14.07 15.15 -6.17
CA THR A 236 -14.06 16.62 -6.11
C THR A 236 -13.61 17.11 -4.73
N PRO A 237 -12.65 18.06 -4.61
CA PRO A 237 -12.20 18.55 -3.31
C PRO A 237 -13.35 19.14 -2.46
N GLY A 238 -13.63 18.49 -1.33
CA GLY A 238 -14.62 18.91 -0.34
C GLY A 238 -14.01 19.74 0.79
N PRO A 239 -14.62 19.77 1.98
CA PRO A 239 -14.09 20.49 3.13
C PRO A 239 -12.71 20.01 3.59
N SER A 240 -11.88 20.95 4.05
CA SER A 240 -10.70 20.67 4.87
C SER A 240 -10.98 20.92 6.35
N LEU A 241 -10.28 20.19 7.22
CA LEU A 241 -10.46 20.26 8.67
C LEU A 241 -9.13 20.12 9.41
N LEU A 242 -8.94 20.92 10.47
CA LEU A 242 -7.91 20.73 11.49
C LEU A 242 -8.58 20.27 12.78
N HIS A 243 -8.65 18.96 13.01
CA HIS A 243 -9.28 18.39 14.20
C HIS A 243 -8.26 18.22 15.33
N ARG A 244 -8.44 18.91 16.46
CA ARG A 244 -7.61 18.69 17.65
C ARG A 244 -8.06 17.43 18.39
N VAL A 245 -7.25 16.38 18.37
CA VAL A 245 -7.44 15.18 19.19
C VAL A 245 -7.01 15.47 20.64
N PRO A 246 -7.91 15.40 21.64
CA PRO A 246 -7.55 15.59 23.04
C PRO A 246 -6.64 14.46 23.56
N GLY A 247 -5.79 14.74 24.56
CA GLY A 247 -4.90 13.75 25.19
C GLY A 247 -3.61 13.43 24.40
N MET A 248 -3.59 13.55 23.08
CA MET A 248 -2.37 13.43 22.26
C MET A 248 -1.36 14.58 22.46
N SER A 249 -1.66 15.55 23.34
CA SER A 249 -0.81 16.72 23.61
C SER A 249 0.14 16.52 24.80
N ASP A 250 -0.15 15.56 25.67
CA ASP A 250 0.54 15.36 26.93
C ASP A 250 1.76 14.43 26.79
N PRO A 251 2.73 14.47 27.72
CA PRO A 251 3.83 13.51 27.74
C PRO A 251 3.28 12.09 27.94
N LEU A 252 3.28 11.29 26.88
CA LEU A 252 2.88 9.89 26.91
C LEU A 252 3.85 9.09 27.80
N SER A 253 3.50 8.97 29.08
CA SER A 253 4.29 8.26 30.11
C SER A 253 4.49 6.77 29.82
N ARG A 254 3.76 6.26 28.83
CA ARG A 254 4.04 5.03 28.09
C ARG A 254 4.12 5.39 26.62
N ALA A 255 5.30 5.30 26.03
CA ALA A 255 5.41 5.24 24.57
C ALA A 255 4.86 3.87 24.13
N LEU A 256 3.76 3.86 23.38
CA LEU A 256 3.41 2.74 22.52
C LEU A 256 4.36 2.78 21.32
N LEU A 257 5.53 2.17 21.50
CA LEU A 257 6.41 1.79 20.41
C LEU A 257 5.71 0.67 19.64
N LYS A 258 5.25 1.01 18.44
CA LYS A 258 4.32 0.25 17.59
C LYS A 258 2.87 0.26 18.13
N LEU A 259 1.93 0.51 17.22
CA LEU A 259 0.49 0.31 17.38
C LEU A 259 0.15 -0.84 16.45
N ASP A 260 -0.01 -2.03 17.01
CA ASP A 260 -0.28 -3.25 16.25
C ASP A 260 -1.72 -3.28 15.72
N TRP A 261 -1.91 -3.85 14.52
CA TRP A 261 -3.20 -4.05 13.87
C TRP A 261 -3.42 -5.51 13.41
#